data_AF-A0A381TXN6-F1
#
_entry.id   AF-A0A381TXN6-F1
#
_cell.length_a   1.000
_cell.length_b   1.000
_cell.length_c   1.000
_cell.angle_alpha   90.00
_cell.angle_beta   90.00
_cell.angle_gamma   90.00
#
_symmetry.space_group_name_H-M   'P 1'
#
loop_
_entity.id
_entity.type
_entity.pdbx_description
1 polymer ?
#
loop_
_entity_poly.entity_id
_entity_poly.type
_entity_poly.pdbx_seq_one_letter_code
_entity_poly.pdbx_strand_id
1 'polypeptide(L)' 'MVQKKSKTPSKRLVSAGGVVYRRNGLMGPDIVLCGRREPPLWSLPKGRPDPGETIFETALREAKE' A
#
# COMPACT_ATOMS: atom_id res chain seq x y z
N MET A 1 23.62 22.59 22.58
CA MET A 1 22.19 22.93 22.33
C MET A 1 21.52 21.73 21.69
N VAL A 2 20.64 21.02 22.42
CA VAL A 2 19.82 19.93 21.86
C VAL A 2 18.56 20.56 21.28
N GLN A 3 18.36 20.45 19.96
CA GLN A 3 17.14 20.93 19.33
C GLN A 3 15.93 20.13 19.84
N LYS A 4 14.96 20.84 20.41
CA LYS A 4 13.69 20.30 20.88
C LYS A 4 12.82 19.99 19.65
N LYS A 5 12.59 18.71 19.33
CA LYS A 5 11.60 18.30 18.31
C LYS A 5 10.23 18.87 18.65
N SER A 6 9.62 19.63 17.75
CA SER A 6 8.23 20.07 17.88
C SER A 6 7.31 18.83 17.87
N LYS A 7 6.45 18.72 18.89
CA LYS A 7 5.45 17.65 18.99
C LYS A 7 4.22 18.01 18.16
N THR A 8 4.29 17.87 16.84
CA THR A 8 3.08 17.85 16.00
C THR A 8 2.35 16.52 16.26
N PRO A 9 1.06 16.50 16.63
CA PRO A 9 0.34 15.25 16.83
C PRO A 9 0.31 14.43 15.54
N SER A 10 0.90 13.24 15.56
CA SER A 10 0.92 12.31 14.43
C SER A 10 -0.22 11.29 14.53
N LYS A 11 -1.03 11.14 13.48
CA LYS A 11 -2.02 10.06 13.38
C LYS A 11 -1.37 8.82 12.75
N ARG A 12 -1.48 7.66 13.41
CA ARG A 12 -1.08 6.38 12.80
C ARG A 12 -2.16 5.96 11.81
N LEU A 13 -1.77 5.74 10.56
CA LEU A 13 -2.62 5.16 9.53
C LEU A 13 -2.08 3.79 9.16
N VAL A 14 -2.98 2.83 8.96
CA VAL A 14 -2.66 1.47 8.53
C VAL A 14 -3.24 1.26 7.14
N SER A 15 -2.48 0.58 6.29
CA SER A 15 -2.91 0.14 4.97
C SER A 15 -2.38 -1.27 4.73
N ALA A 16 -3.16 -2.08 4.02
CA ALA A 16 -2.79 -3.43 3.62
C ALA A 16 -3.06 -3.60 2.12
N GLY A 17 -2.32 -4.50 1.48
CA GLY A 17 -2.35 -4.68 0.03
C GLY A 17 -1.47 -5.84 -0.42
N GLY A 18 -1.32 -5.99 -1.72
CA GLY A 18 -0.62 -7.13 -2.32
C GLY A 18 0.45 -6.73 -3.33
N VAL A 19 1.42 -7.62 -3.54
CA VAL A 19 2.31 -7.61 -4.71
C VAL A 19 1.81 -8.67 -5.66
N VAL A 20 0.98 -8.26 -6.63
CA VAL A 20 0.48 -9.16 -7.66
C VAL A 20 1.53 -9.25 -8.76
N TYR A 21 1.95 -10.47 -9.08
CA TYR A 21 2.96 -10.71 -10.09
C TYR A 21 2.58 -11.85 -11.03
N ARG A 22 3.04 -11.74 -12.27
CA ARG A 22 3.08 -12.88 -13.20
C ARG A 22 4.54 -13.30 -13.41
N ARG A 23 4.77 -14.61 -13.46
CA ARG A 23 6.11 -15.14 -13.79
C ARG A 23 6.35 -14.98 -15.29
N ASN A 24 7.50 -14.44 -15.66
CA ASN A 24 7.89 -14.27 -17.06
C ASN A 24 9.24 -14.95 -17.35
N GLY A 25 9.27 -16.28 -17.18
CA GLY A 25 10.42 -17.12 -17.53
C GLY A 25 11.77 -16.56 -17.05
N LEU A 26 12.71 -16.41 -18.00
CA LEU A 26 14.07 -15.91 -17.76
C LEU A 26 14.14 -14.38 -17.52
N MET A 27 13.05 -13.64 -17.74
CA MET A 27 13.02 -12.17 -17.65
C MET A 27 12.66 -11.66 -16.24
N GLY A 28 12.32 -12.56 -15.31
CA GLY A 28 11.86 -12.20 -13.96
C GLY A 28 10.34 -11.98 -13.89
N PRO A 29 9.80 -11.59 -12.73
CA PRO A 29 8.36 -11.36 -12.59
C PRO A 29 7.95 -9.97 -13.09
N ASP A 30 6.81 -9.89 -13.77
CA ASP A 30 6.15 -8.60 -14.01
C ASP A 30 5.23 -8.30 -12.81
N ILE A 31 5.32 -7.09 -12.25
CA ILE A 31 4.54 -6.64 -11.09
C ILE A 31 3.42 -5.69 -11.52
N VAL A 32 2.21 -5.91 -11.00
CA VAL A 32 1.08 -5.00 -11.23
C VAL A 32 1.20 -3.76 -10.34
N LEU A 33 1.01 -2.59 -10.95
CA LEU A 33 0.93 -1.31 -10.27
C LEU A 33 -0.38 -0.61 -10.61
N CYS A 34 -0.95 0.07 -9.62
CA CYS A 34 -2.12 0.94 -9.77
C CYS A 34 -1.64 2.39 -10.03
N GLY A 35 -2.10 2.96 -11.14
CA GLY A 35 -1.82 4.35 -11.50
C GLY A 35 -2.93 5.28 -11.07
N ARG A 36 -2.59 6.33 -10.33
CA ARG A 36 -3.45 7.49 -10.09
C ARG A 36 -2.97 8.64 -10.96
N ARG A 37 -3.90 9.34 -11.62
CA ARG A 37 -3.57 10.49 -12.49
C ARG A 37 -3.33 11.76 -11.68
N GLU A 38 -4.10 12.01 -10.62
CA GLU A 38 -4.04 13.25 -9.84
C GLU A 38 -4.14 12.99 -8.33
N PRO A 39 -3.07 13.24 -7.55
CA PRO A 39 -1.70 13.48 -8.02
C PRO A 39 -1.14 12.24 -8.74
N PRO A 40 -0.22 12.41 -9.71
CA PRO A 40 0.44 11.30 -10.37
C PRO A 40 1.14 10.39 -9.35
N LEU A 41 0.71 9.13 -9.28
CA LEU A 41 1.28 8.15 -8.37
C LEU A 41 1.13 6.75 -8.96
N TRP A 42 2.22 5.99 -8.90
CA TRP A 42 2.19 4.55 -9.10
C TRP A 42 2.42 3.88 -7.76
N SER A 43 1.54 2.97 -7.38
CA SER A 43 1.67 2.21 -6.13
C SER A 43 1.20 0.78 -6.31
N LEU A 44 1.56 -0.07 -5.36
CA LEU A 44 0.93 -1.38 -5.22
C LEU A 44 -0.56 -1.23 -4.93
N PRO A 45 -1.40 -2.22 -5.32
CA PRO A 45 -2.79 -2.28 -4.91
C PRO A 45 -2.85 -2.41 -3.37
N LYS A 46 -3.43 -1.39 -2.73
CA LYS A 46 -3.52 -1.29 -1.28
C LYS A 46 -4.61 -0.29 -0.89
N GLY A 47 -5.13 -0.46 0.31
CA GLY A 47 -6.03 0.51 0.92
C GLY A 47 -6.16 0.31 2.41
N ARG A 48 -7.20 0.90 2.99
CA ARG A 48 -7.38 0.95 4.45
C ARG A 48 -8.23 -0.24 4.88
N PRO A 49 -7.98 -0.79 6.08
CA PRO A 49 -8.89 -1.78 6.64
C PRO A 49 -10.27 -1.18 6.89
N ASP A 50 -11.30 -1.91 6.50
CA ASP A 50 -12.67 -1.63 6.91
C ASP A 50 -12.92 -2.12 8.35
N PRO A 51 -13.96 -1.61 9.04
CA PRO A 51 -14.26 -2.02 10.41
C PRO A 51 -14.45 -3.54 10.54
N GLY A 52 -13.60 -4.17 11.35
CA GLY A 52 -13.65 -5.61 11.61
C GLY A 52 -12.80 -6.47 10.68
N GLU A 53 -12.20 -5.91 9.63
CA GLU A 53 -11.28 -6.67 8.77
C GLU A 53 -9.96 -6.96 9.50
N THR A 54 -9.45 -8.17 9.29
CA THR A 54 -8.04 -8.47 9.53
C THR A 54 -7.18 -7.82 8.46
N ILE A 55 -5.90 -7.59 8.77
CA ILE A 55 -4.92 -7.07 7.80
C ILE A 55 -4.84 -7.94 6.53
N PHE A 56 -5.01 -9.25 6.67
CA PHE A 56 -4.95 -10.18 5.55
C PHE A 56 -6.20 -10.09 4.67
N GLU A 57 -7.39 -9.98 5.25
CA GLU A 57 -8.64 -9.76 4.51
C GLU A 57 -8.60 -8.44 3.74
N THR A 58 -8.17 -7.35 4.38
CA THR A 58 -7.95 -6.07 3.71
C THR A 58 -6.98 -6.21 2.54
N ALA A 59 -5.84 -6.89 2.74
CA ALA A 59 -4.84 -7.07 1.67
C ALA A 59 -5.41 -7.86 0.49
N LEU A 60 -6.22 -8.90 0.75
CA LEU A 60 -6.85 -9.72 -0.30
C LEU A 60 -7.93 -8.95 -1.05
N ARG A 61 -8.74 -8.14 -0.37
CA ARG A 61 -9.77 -7.30 -0.99
C ARG A 61 -9.13 -6.23 -1.86
N GLU A 62 -8.22 -5.44 -1.30
CA GLU A 62 -7.55 -4.34 -1.99
C GLU A 62 -6.66 -4.81 -3.15
N ALA A 63 -6.15 -6.04 -3.12
CA ALA A 63 -5.42 -6.62 -4.25
C ALA A 63 -6.32 -7.06 -5.41
N LYS A 64 -7.64 -7.16 -5.20
CA LYS A 64 -8.64 -7.62 -6.19
C LYS A 64 -9.50 -6.49 -6.77
N GLU A 65 -9.73 -5.42 -6.02
CA GLU A 65 -10.42 -4.20 -6.48
C GLU A 65 -9.65 -3.47 -7.59
#